data_AF-A0A529N1R3-F1
#
_entry.id   AF-A0A529N1R3-F1
#
_cell.length_a   1.000
_cell.length_b   1.000
_cell.length_c   1.000
_cell.angle_alpha   90.00
_cell.angle_beta   90.00
_cell.angle_gamma   90.00
#
_symmetry.space_group_name_H-M   'P 1'
#
loop_
_entity.id
_entity.type
_entity.pdbx_description
1 polymer ?
#
loop_
_entity_poly.entity_id
_entity_poly.type
_entity_poly.pdbx_seq_one_letter_code
_entity_poly.pdbx_strand_id
1 'polypeptide(L)' 'MSYPFKFDPRLDLTLERVLDAPRELLWRAWTMPEHVKQWFTPKPWIITDCE' A
#
# COMPACT_ATOMS: atom_id res chain seq x y z
N MET A 1 6.12 -21.64 -12.61
CA MET A 1 4.88 -22.20 -12.05
C MET A 1 4.02 -21.05 -11.58
N SER A 2 2.95 -20.74 -12.32
CA SER A 2 1.93 -19.79 -11.87
C SER A 2 0.82 -20.62 -11.23
N TYR A 3 0.65 -20.47 -9.92
CA TYR A 3 -0.60 -20.86 -9.29
C TYR A 3 -1.61 -19.75 -9.60
N PRO A 4 -2.80 -20.04 -10.15
CA PRO A 4 -3.82 -19.02 -10.31
C PRO A 4 -4.23 -18.56 -8.92
N PHE A 5 -4.18 -17.24 -8.70
CA PHE A 5 -4.72 -16.64 -7.49
C PHE A 5 -6.20 -17.00 -7.38
N LYS A 6 -6.60 -17.62 -6.27
CA LYS A 6 -7.99 -17.94 -5.94
C LYS A 6 -8.33 -17.25 -4.62
N PHE A 7 -9.18 -16.25 -4.68
CA PHE A 7 -9.65 -15.52 -3.50
C PHE A 7 -10.43 -16.44 -2.55
N ASP A 8 -10.02 -16.54 -1.29
CA ASP A 8 -10.79 -17.15 -0.20
C ASP A 8 -11.43 -16.03 0.66
N PRO A 9 -12.75 -15.82 0.59
CA PRO A 9 -13.42 -14.75 1.34
C PRO A 9 -13.32 -14.87 2.87
N ARG A 10 -12.82 -15.99 3.41
CA ARG A 10 -12.60 -16.16 4.85
C ARG A 10 -11.22 -15.71 5.30
N LEU A 11 -10.25 -15.65 4.40
CA LEU A 11 -8.84 -15.43 4.71
C LEU A 11 -8.27 -14.20 4.01
N ASP A 12 -8.88 -13.79 2.89
CA ASP A 12 -8.40 -12.69 2.07
C ASP A 12 -9.27 -11.43 2.27
N LEU A 13 -8.60 -10.28 2.33
CA LEU A 13 -9.24 -8.96 2.36
C LEU A 13 -8.82 -8.18 1.11
N THR A 14 -9.77 -7.50 0.48
CA THR A 14 -9.54 -6.64 -0.68
C THR A 14 -9.84 -5.19 -0.33
N LEU A 15 -8.92 -4.28 -0.67
CA LEU A 15 -9.10 -2.83 -0.55
C LEU A 15 -9.01 -2.20 -1.95
N GLU A 16 -10.08 -1.56 -2.38
CA GLU A 16 -10.14 -0.83 -3.65
C GLU A 16 -10.36 0.66 -3.38
N ARG A 17 -9.60 1.52 -4.08
CA ARG A 17 -9.75 2.96 -3.97
C ARG A 17 -9.37 3.64 -5.28
N VAL A 18 -10.20 4.61 -5.68
CA VAL A 18 -9.87 5.55 -6.76
C VAL A 18 -9.22 6.79 -6.14
N LEU A 19 -8.06 7.17 -6.65
CA LEU A 19 -7.30 8.33 -6.22
C LEU A 19 -7.09 9.26 -7.42
N ASP A 20 -7.43 10.53 -7.25
CA ASP A 20 -7.20 11.56 -8.27
C ASP A 20 -5.73 12.03 -8.24
N ALA A 21 -4.85 11.14 -8.69
CA ALA A 21 -3.41 11.39 -8.78
C ALA A 21 -2.81 10.59 -9.94
N PRO A 22 -1.77 11.11 -10.61
CA PRO A 22 -1.01 10.34 -11.59
C PRO A 22 -0.42 9.06 -10.99
N ARG A 23 -0.45 7.97 -11.75
CA ARG A 23 0.07 6.65 -11.34
C ARG A 23 1.52 6.71 -10.85
N GLU A 24 2.35 7.51 -11.51
CA GLU A 24 3.77 7.67 -11.18
C GLU A 24 3.95 8.29 -9.78
N LEU A 25 3.04 9.17 -9.34
CA LEU A 25 3.06 9.71 -7.98
C LEU A 25 2.64 8.66 -6.96
N LEU A 26 1.61 7.87 -7.26
CA LEU A 26 1.17 6.79 -6.38
C LEU A 26 2.28 5.76 -6.20
N TRP A 27 2.97 5.38 -7.29
CA TRP A 27 4.11 4.47 -7.20
C TRP A 27 5.19 5.01 -6.27
N ARG A 28 5.60 6.27 -6.45
CA ARG A 28 6.58 6.91 -5.55
C ARG A 28 6.12 6.92 -4.09
N ALA A 29 4.83 7.17 -3.83
CA ALA A 29 4.28 7.15 -2.48
C ALA A 29 4.40 5.78 -1.79
N TRP A 30 4.43 4.69 -2.56
CA TRP A 30 4.57 3.31 -2.06
C TRP A 30 6.00 2.79 -2.05
N THR A 31 6.90 3.32 -2.88
CA THR A 31 8.25 2.75 -3.07
C THR A 31 9.40 3.64 -2.61
N MET A 32 9.16 4.91 -2.28
CA MET A 32 10.18 5.80 -1.73
C MET A 32 10.05 5.87 -0.20
N PRO A 33 11.07 5.47 0.58
CA PRO A 33 10.97 5.41 2.04
C PRO A 33 10.53 6.73 2.70
N GLU A 34 11.01 7.87 2.20
CA GLU A 34 10.63 9.20 2.68
C GLU A 34 9.14 9.49 2.53
N HIS A 35 8.47 8.91 1.54
CA HIS A 35 7.04 9.06 1.33
C HIS A 35 6.23 8.05 2.12
N VAL A 36 6.64 6.77 2.14
CA VAL A 36 5.94 5.71 2.91
C VAL A 36 5.81 6.11 4.39
N LYS A 37 6.89 6.65 4.98
CA LYS A 37 6.92 7.14 6.36
C LYS A 37 5.83 8.17 6.71
N GLN A 38 5.27 8.86 5.73
CA GLN A 38 4.30 9.93 5.96
C GLN A 38 2.84 9.45 6.06
N TRP A 39 2.49 8.29 5.50
CA TRP A 39 1.07 7.96 5.29
C TRP A 39 0.69 6.50 5.57
N PHE A 40 1.65 5.58 5.63
CA PHE A 40 1.35 4.15 5.73
C PHE A 40 0.69 3.73 7.06
N THR A 41 0.92 4.49 8.14
CA THR A 41 0.27 4.25 9.44
C THR A 41 -0.74 5.35 9.78
N PRO A 42 -1.88 5.01 10.40
CA PRO A 42 -2.83 6.01 10.86
C PRO A 42 -2.28 6.78 12.07
N LYS A 43 -2.61 8.06 12.19
CA LYS A 43 -2.27 8.86 13.38
C LYS A 43 -2.90 8.24 14.65
N PRO A 44 -2.24 8.32 15.82
CA PRO A 44 -0.97 9.02 16.08
C PRO A 44 0.30 8.17 15.82
N TRP A 45 0.17 6.98 15.24
CA TRP A 45 1.29 6.09 14.99
C TRP A 45 2.20 6.65 13.90
N ILE A 46 3.51 6.46 14.09
CA ILE A 46 4.56 6.91 13.17
C ILE A 46 5.44 5.74 12.74
N ILE A 47 6.07 5.86 11.58
CA ILE A 47 7.10 4.94 11.12
C ILE A 47 8.46 5.43 11.58
N THR A 48 9.10 4.66 12.46
CA THR A 48 10.45 4.98 12.97
C THR A 48 11.53 4.65 11.96
N ASP A 49 11.32 3.62 11.13
CA ASP A 49 12.29 3.17 10.13
C ASP A 49 11.63 2.57 8.87
N CYS A 50 12.28 2.73 7.72
CA CYS A 50 11.86 2.22 6.41
C CYS A 50 13.08 2.33 5.48
N GLU A 51 13.50 1.20 4.91
CA GLU A 51 14.59 1.05 3.93
C GLU A 51 14.04 0.73 2.53
#